data_AF-A0A8S0YYI9-F1
#
_entry.id   AF-A0A8S0YYI9-F1
#
_cell.length_a   1.000
_cell.length_b   1.000
_cell.length_c   1.000
_cell.angle_alpha   90.00
_cell.angle_beta   90.00
_cell.angle_gamma   90.00
#
_symmetry.space_group_name_H-M   'P 1'
#
loop_
_entity.id
_entity.type
_entity.pdbx_description
1 polymer ?
#
loop_
_entity_poly.entity_id
_entity_poly.type
_entity_poly.pdbx_seq_one_letter_code
_entity_poly.pdbx_strand_id
1 'polypeptide(L)'
;MSVYYTYLYGALGFFISANHLRKHLGEQPVESSQPMNVLGQSKFMLIHDLKIIATSMGLVQYACLVSGCLSENPSLFLPHLFGQMTVVLVKLLNILLVLPSFKTWCKLTHKVPALILLIFNLLQEFCVFRQCLCICDL
;
A
#
# COMPACT_ATOMS: atom_id res chain seq x y z
N MET A 1 -22.73 0.34 6.17
CA MET A 1 -21.55 0.55 7.03
C MET A 1 -20.23 0.36 6.28
N SER A 2 -20.06 -0.69 5.49
CA SER A 2 -18.78 -0.98 4.77
C SER A 2 -18.38 0.09 3.74
N VAL A 3 -19.34 0.71 3.03
CA VAL A 3 -19.08 1.80 2.06
C VAL A 3 -18.47 3.03 2.73
N TYR A 4 -19.08 3.54 3.81
CA TYR A 4 -18.57 4.68 4.57
C TYR A 4 -17.18 4.41 5.18
N TYR A 5 -16.96 3.20 5.67
CA TYR A 5 -15.65 2.78 6.16
C TYR A 5 -14.60 2.83 5.05
N THR A 6 -14.91 2.26 3.88
CA THR A 6 -14.01 2.22 2.72
C THR A 6 -13.71 3.62 2.19
N TYR A 7 -14.71 4.52 2.22
CA TYR A 7 -14.52 5.93 1.86
C TYR A 7 -13.55 6.65 2.81
N LEU A 8 -13.79 6.57 4.13
CA LEU A 8 -12.92 7.19 5.13
C LEU A 8 -11.50 6.61 5.08
N TYR A 9 -11.40 5.29 4.99
CA TYR A 9 -10.13 4.57 4.85
C TYR A 9 -9.38 5.00 3.59
N GLY A 10 -10.07 5.06 2.44
CA GLY A 10 -9.50 5.49 1.17
C GLY A 10 -9.03 6.94 1.19
N ALA A 11 -9.84 7.85 1.74
CA ALA A 11 -9.48 9.26 1.88
C ALA A 11 -8.26 9.44 2.79
N LEU A 12 -8.22 8.79 3.96
CA LEU A 12 -7.08 8.83 4.86
C LEU A 12 -5.81 8.27 4.20
N GLY A 13 -5.92 7.13 3.51
CA GLY A 13 -4.81 6.52 2.77
C GLY A 13 -4.28 7.44 1.67
N PHE A 14 -5.17 8.14 0.96
CA PHE A 14 -4.83 9.13 -0.05
C PHE A 14 -4.06 10.30 0.55
N PHE A 15 -4.58 10.94 1.60
CA PHE A 15 -3.92 12.08 2.25
C PHE A 15 -2.55 11.71 2.84
N ILE A 16 -2.44 10.55 3.47
CA ILE A 16 -1.15 10.06 4.00
C ILE A 16 -0.17 9.83 2.85
N SER A 17 -0.59 9.17 1.78
CA SER A 17 0.27 8.89 0.61
C SER A 17 0.71 10.18 -0.09
N ALA A 18 -0.19 11.16 -0.22
CA ALA A 18 0.11 12.47 -0.79
C ALA A 18 1.12 13.24 0.06
N ASN A 19 0.94 13.26 1.38
CA ASN A 19 1.86 13.90 2.32
C ASN A 19 3.23 13.21 2.32
N HIS A 20 3.25 11.87 2.25
CA HIS A 20 4.48 11.08 2.16
C HIS A 20 5.22 11.38 0.85
N LEU A 21 4.51 11.43 -0.28
CA LEU A 21 5.08 11.78 -1.58
C LEU A 21 5.64 13.20 -1.59
N ARG A 22 4.89 14.17 -1.04
CA ARG A 22 5.34 15.56 -0.89
C ARG A 22 6.64 15.64 -0.08
N LYS A 23 6.77 14.82 0.97
CA LYS A 23 7.99 14.75 1.77
C LYS A 23 9.17 14.18 0.97
N HIS A 24 9.00 13.09 0.22
CA HIS A 24 10.08 12.48 -0.59
C HIS A 24 10.49 13.33 -1.79
N LEU A 25 9.56 14.07 -2.40
CA LEU A 25 9.86 15.03 -3.46
C LEU A 25 10.62 16.27 -2.94
N GLY A 26 10.41 16.62 -1.67
CA GLY A 26 11.12 17.72 -1.00
C GLY A 26 12.47 17.32 -0.38
N GLU A 27 12.77 16.02 -0.26
CA GLU A 27 14.08 15.53 0.17
C GLU A 27 15.07 15.70 -1.00
N GLN A 28 15.71 16.87 -1.09
CA GLN A 28 16.93 17.04 -1.89
C GLN A 28 18.03 16.17 -1.28
N PRO A 29 18.90 15.54 -2.08
CA PRO A 29 20.05 14.83 -1.56
C PRO A 29 20.83 15.80 -0.69
N VAL A 30 20.95 15.46 0.61
CA VAL A 30 21.85 16.17 1.51
C VAL A 30 23.19 16.17 0.81
N GLU A 31 23.70 17.37 0.47
CA GLU A 31 25.08 17.58 0.05
C GLU A 31 25.97 17.16 1.22
N SER A 32 26.12 15.86 1.43
CA SER A 32 27.18 15.36 2.28
C SER A 32 28.45 15.63 1.51
N SER A 33 29.23 16.57 2.03
CA SER A 33 30.57 16.95 1.60
C SER A 33 31.56 15.80 1.83
N GLN A 34 31.27 14.62 1.25
CA GLN A 34 32.13 13.47 1.15
C GLN A 34 32.13 13.02 -0.31
N PRO A 35 33.31 12.65 -0.88
CA PRO A 35 33.38 12.13 -2.24
C PRO A 35 32.66 10.77 -2.29
N MET A 36 31.37 10.79 -2.62
CA MET A 36 30.58 9.60 -2.83
C MET A 36 31.04 8.99 -4.16
N ASN A 37 31.54 7.75 -4.11
CA ASN A 37 31.90 7.01 -5.32
C ASN A 37 30.72 7.02 -6.32
N VAL A 38 30.99 7.18 -7.63
CA VAL A 38 29.99 7.24 -8.72
C VAL A 38 28.97 6.07 -8.64
N LEU A 39 29.43 4.90 -8.20
CA LEU A 39 28.60 3.72 -7.96
C LEU A 39 27.62 3.87 -6.78
N GLY A 40 28.02 4.57 -5.72
CA GLY A 40 27.18 4.88 -4.57
C GLY A 40 26.10 5.90 -4.90
N GLN A 41 26.46 6.96 -5.64
CA GLN A 41 25.52 7.98 -6.08
C GLN A 41 24.43 7.41 -7.01
N SER A 42 24.83 6.54 -7.95
CA SER A 42 23.89 5.86 -8.85
C SER A 42 22.91 4.95 -8.09
N LYS A 43 23.40 4.21 -7.08
CA LYS A 43 22.54 3.37 -6.23
C LYS A 43 21.58 4.19 -5.39
N PHE A 44 22.01 5.35 -4.87
CA PHE A 44 21.15 6.24 -4.10
C PHE A 44 20.02 6.81 -4.97
N MET A 45 20.34 7.28 -6.17
CA MET A 45 19.35 7.79 -7.12
C MET A 45 18.31 6.71 -7.47
N LEU A 46 18.77 5.49 -7.75
CA LEU A 46 17.87 4.36 -8.04
C LEU A 46 16.95 4.03 -6.86
N ILE A 47 17.45 4.02 -5.62
CA ILE A 47 16.64 3.78 -4.42
C ILE A 47 15.59 4.88 -4.22
N HIS A 48 15.99 6.15 -4.45
CA HIS A 48 15.09 7.30 -4.34
C HIS A 48 13.97 7.23 -5.39
N ASP A 49 14.31 6.97 -6.66
CA ASP A 49 13.34 6.80 -7.75
C ASP A 49 12.38 5.65 -7.45
N LEU A 50 12.88 4.49 -6.99
CA LEU A 50 12.05 3.34 -6.64
C LEU A 50 11.06 3.67 -5.52
N LYS A 51 11.48 4.48 -4.55
CA LYS A 51 10.64 4.92 -3.43
C LYS A 51 9.57 5.92 -3.86
N ILE A 52 9.89 6.83 -4.78
CA ILE A 52 8.93 7.72 -5.42
C ILE A 52 7.90 6.89 -6.17
N ILE A 53 8.35 5.96 -7.02
CA ILE A 53 7.49 5.07 -7.81
C ILE A 53 6.55 4.26 -6.92
N ALA A 54 7.07 3.66 -5.84
CA ALA A 54 6.26 2.92 -4.88
C ALA A 54 5.22 3.81 -4.18
N THR A 55 5.61 5.03 -3.79
CA THR A 55 4.70 5.97 -3.13
C THR A 55 3.64 6.51 -4.10
N SER A 56 4.00 6.79 -5.36
CA SER A 56 3.05 7.22 -6.39
C SER A 56 2.07 6.12 -6.76
N MET A 57 2.52 4.85 -6.83
CA MET A 57 1.60 3.72 -7.03
C MET A 57 0.58 3.62 -5.91
N GLY A 58 1.01 3.76 -4.64
CA GLY A 58 0.09 3.80 -3.50
C GLY A 58 -0.91 4.95 -3.56
N LEU A 59 -0.47 6.14 -3.98
CA LEU A 59 -1.34 7.29 -4.19
C LEU A 59 -2.41 7.00 -5.25
N VAL A 60 -2.02 6.44 -6.40
CA VAL A 60 -2.95 6.07 -7.47
C VAL A 60 -3.95 5.03 -7.00
N GLN A 61 -3.51 4.01 -6.26
CA GLN A 61 -4.40 3.00 -5.70
C GLN A 61 -5.48 3.61 -4.79
N TYR A 62 -5.09 4.51 -3.87
CA TYR A 62 -6.06 5.19 -3.01
C TYR A 62 -6.93 6.19 -3.77
N ALA A 63 -6.41 6.86 -4.80
CA ALA A 63 -7.20 7.75 -5.66
C ALA A 63 -8.28 6.97 -6.42
N CYS A 64 -7.92 5.81 -6.98
CA CYS A 64 -8.85 4.91 -7.64
C CYS A 64 -9.90 4.37 -6.66
N LEU A 65 -9.51 4.00 -5.43
CA LEU A 65 -10.44 3.57 -4.39
C LEU A 65 -11.48 4.64 -4.06
N VAL A 66 -11.06 5.88 -3.79
CA VAL A 66 -11.97 7.00 -3.50
C VAL A 66 -12.85 7.32 -4.71
N SER A 67 -12.27 7.34 -5.91
CA SER A 67 -13.02 7.62 -7.14
C SER A 67 -14.03 6.51 -7.45
N GLY A 68 -13.69 5.25 -7.17
CA GLY A 68 -14.59 4.10 -7.29
C GLY A 68 -15.77 4.18 -6.33
N CYS A 69 -15.55 4.65 -5.09
CA CYS A 69 -16.64 4.93 -4.16
C CYS A 69 -17.54 6.09 -4.62
N LEU A 70 -16.99 7.14 -5.24
CA LEU A 70 -17.75 8.30 -5.70
C LEU A 70 -18.53 8.04 -7.00
N SER A 71 -17.95 7.26 -7.91
CA SER A 71 -18.53 6.93 -9.21
C SER A 71 -19.32 5.62 -9.21
N GLU A 72 -19.33 4.91 -8.07
CA GLU A 72 -19.92 3.58 -7.90
C GLU A 72 -19.40 2.56 -8.93
N ASN A 73 -18.23 2.83 -9.54
CA ASN A 73 -17.68 2.00 -10.60
C ASN A 73 -16.76 0.91 -10.00
N PRO A 74 -17.13 -0.38 -10.10
CA PRO A 74 -16.37 -1.48 -9.50
C PRO A 74 -14.95 -1.62 -10.08
N SER A 75 -14.72 -1.23 -11.34
CA SER A 75 -13.41 -1.38 -11.99
C SER A 75 -12.31 -0.57 -11.30
N LEU A 76 -12.65 0.54 -10.65
CA LEU A 76 -11.71 1.42 -9.96
C LEU A 76 -11.23 0.87 -8.61
N PHE A 77 -11.87 -0.17 -8.08
CA PHE A 77 -11.39 -0.87 -6.88
C PHE A 77 -10.28 -1.88 -7.21
N LEU A 78 -10.20 -2.37 -8.45
CA LEU A 78 -9.25 -3.41 -8.85
C LEU A 78 -7.78 -3.06 -8.59
N PRO A 79 -7.28 -1.85 -8.87
CA PRO A 79 -5.87 -1.51 -8.65
C PRO A 79 -5.48 -1.62 -7.17
N HIS A 80 -6.37 -1.22 -6.26
CA HIS A 80 -6.12 -1.22 -4.83
C HIS A 80 -6.28 -2.65 -4.25
N LEU A 81 -7.34 -3.38 -4.63
CA LEU A 81 -7.52 -4.80 -4.28
C LEU A 81 -6.33 -5.66 -4.72
N PHE A 82 -5.87 -5.52 -5.96
CA PHE A 82 -4.72 -6.27 -6.48
C PHE A 82 -3.43 -5.94 -5.71
N GLY A 83 -3.23 -4.66 -5.38
CA GLY A 83 -2.12 -4.20 -4.56
C GLY A 83 -2.13 -4.84 -3.18
N GLN A 84 -3.26 -4.80 -2.47
CA GLN A 84 -3.39 -5.41 -1.15
C GLN A 84 -3.19 -6.93 -1.17
N MET A 85 -3.77 -7.64 -2.16
CA MET A 85 -3.58 -9.08 -2.33
C MET A 85 -2.10 -9.44 -2.51
N THR A 86 -1.37 -8.66 -3.31
CA THR A 86 0.06 -8.84 -3.51
C THR A 86 0.84 -8.66 -2.20
N VAL A 87 0.51 -7.64 -1.42
CA VAL A 87 1.15 -7.39 -0.11
C VAL A 87 0.86 -8.51 0.90
N VAL A 88 -0.39 -8.98 0.97
CA VAL A 88 -0.78 -10.12 1.81
C VAL A 88 0.02 -11.37 1.41
N LEU A 89 0.08 -11.68 0.11
CA LEU A 89 0.81 -12.82 -0.42
C LEU A 89 2.30 -12.77 -0.06
N VAL A 90 2.96 -11.63 -0.30
CA VAL A 90 4.39 -11.44 0.06
C VAL A 90 4.60 -11.61 1.56
N LYS A 91 3.71 -11.08 2.41
CA LYS A 91 3.80 -11.25 3.86
C LYS A 91 3.63 -12.71 4.28
N LEU A 92 2.68 -13.43 3.67
CA LEU A 92 2.47 -14.86 3.94
C LEU A 92 3.68 -15.71 3.53
N LEU A 93 4.23 -15.47 2.34
CA LEU A 93 5.45 -16.12 1.87
C LEU A 93 6.64 -15.84 2.79
N ASN A 94 6.80 -14.60 3.24
CA ASN A 94 7.85 -14.23 4.18
C ASN A 94 7.70 -14.94 5.54
N ILE A 95 6.47 -15.07 6.04
CA ILE A 95 6.20 -15.83 7.27
C ILE A 95 6.53 -17.32 7.06
N LEU A 96 6.12 -17.90 5.94
CA LEU A 96 6.37 -19.30 5.60
C LEU A 96 7.87 -19.62 5.51
N LEU A 97 8.66 -18.73 4.90
CA LEU A 97 10.11 -18.87 4.80
C LEU A 97 10.84 -18.76 6.15
N VAL A 98 10.27 -18.00 7.10
CA VAL A 98 10.86 -17.73 8.42
C VAL A 98 10.37 -18.71 9.51
N LEU A 99 9.33 -19.49 9.22
CA LEU A 99 8.72 -20.50 10.09
C LEU A 99 9.68 -21.54 10.70
N PRO A 100 10.77 -22.02 10.04
CA PRO A 100 11.61 -23.08 10.61
C PRO A 100 12.42 -22.66 11.85
N SER A 101 12.49 -21.36 12.18
CA SER A 101 13.25 -20.88 13.32
C SER A 101 12.34 -20.48 14.50
N PHE A 102 12.23 -21.36 15.50
CA PHE A 102 11.47 -21.16 16.75
C PHE A 102 11.78 -19.83 17.47
N LYS A 103 13.01 -19.34 17.37
CA LYS A 103 13.45 -18.06 17.96
C LYS A 103 12.75 -16.84 17.35
N THR A 104 12.14 -17.00 16.18
CA THR A 104 11.54 -15.91 15.40
C THR A 104 10.04 -15.73 15.66
N TRP A 105 9.39 -16.69 16.33
CA TRP A 105 7.97 -16.61 16.68
C TRP A 105 7.66 -15.41 17.59
N CYS A 106 8.54 -15.10 18.54
CA CYS A 106 8.37 -13.95 19.43
C CYS A 106 8.44 -12.60 18.68
N LYS A 107 9.21 -12.54 17.57
CA LYS A 107 9.25 -11.37 16.67
C LYS A 107 8.06 -11.30 15.72
N LEU A 108 7.37 -12.44 15.50
CA LEU A 108 6.22 -12.54 14.61
C LEU A 108 4.96 -11.97 15.26
N THR A 109 4.84 -12.06 16.59
CA THR A 109 3.66 -11.61 17.35
C THR A 109 3.31 -10.15 17.08
N HIS A 110 4.29 -9.26 16.92
CA HIS A 110 4.04 -7.86 16.56
C HIS A 110 3.60 -7.64 15.11
N LYS A 111 3.84 -8.60 14.21
CA LYS A 111 3.45 -8.52 12.79
C LYS A 111 2.05 -9.09 12.54
N VAL A 112 1.54 -9.93 13.45
CA VAL A 112 0.21 -10.55 13.35
C VAL A 112 -0.92 -9.51 13.36
N PRO A 113 -0.98 -8.53 14.27
CA PRO A 113 -2.03 -7.50 14.25
C PRO A 113 -2.08 -6.72 12.94
N ALA A 114 -0.91 -6.38 12.39
CA ALA A 114 -0.82 -5.68 11.12
C ALA A 114 -1.31 -6.53 9.94
N LEU A 115 -1.14 -7.85 10.00
CA LEU A 115 -1.68 -8.77 9.00
C LEU A 115 -3.20 -8.91 9.14
N ILE A 116 -3.72 -9.02 10.36
CA ILE A 116 -5.16 -9.08 10.65
C ILE A 116 -5.86 -7.82 10.13
N LEU A 117 -5.32 -6.63 10.43
CA LEU A 117 -5.85 -5.36 9.94
C LEU A 117 -5.86 -5.28 8.41
N LEU A 118 -4.78 -5.75 7.76
CA LEU A 118 -4.70 -5.79 6.30
C LEU A 118 -5.77 -6.70 5.69
N ILE A 119 -5.97 -7.89 6.27
CA ILE A 119 -7.02 -8.83 5.84
C ILE A 119 -8.41 -8.24 6.09
N PHE A 120 -8.63 -7.58 7.23
CA PHE A 120 -9.89 -6.92 7.53
C PHE A 120 -10.22 -5.82 6.50
N ASN A 121 -9.26 -4.94 6.19
CA ASN A 121 -9.44 -3.89 5.20
C ASN A 121 -9.76 -4.47 3.81
N LEU A 122 -9.04 -5.51 3.41
CA LEU A 122 -9.26 -6.22 2.15
C LEU A 122 -10.68 -6.80 2.07
N LEU A 123 -11.15 -7.43 3.15
CA LEU A 123 -12.50 -7.99 3.20
C LEU A 123 -13.57 -6.89 3.11
N GLN A 124 -13.38 -5.75 3.78
CA GLN A 124 -14.30 -4.62 3.68
C GLN A 124 -14.39 -4.09 2.25
N GLU A 125 -13.25 -3.88 1.61
CA GLU A 125 -13.19 -3.41 0.23
C GLU A 125 -13.79 -4.41 -0.76
N PHE A 126 -13.53 -5.70 -0.57
CA PHE A 126 -14.13 -6.76 -1.37
C PHE A 126 -15.67 -6.79 -1.24
N CYS A 127 -16.20 -6.57 -0.04
CA CYS A 127 -17.64 -6.43 0.17
C CYS A 127 -18.22 -5.24 -0.61
N VAL A 128 -17.56 -4.08 -0.60
CA VAL A 128 -18.00 -2.90 -1.37
C VAL A 128 -17.91 -3.14 -2.87
N PHE A 129 -16.82 -3.77 -3.34
CA PHE A 129 -16.65 -4.14 -4.74
C PHE A 129 -17.76 -5.07 -5.23
N ARG A 130 -18.09 -6.10 -4.44
CA ARG A 130 -19.22 -7.01 -4.73
C ARG A 130 -20.56 -6.28 -4.75
N GLN A 131 -20.78 -5.35 -3.83
CA GLN A 131 -22.00 -4.54 -3.80
C GLN A 131 -22.14 -3.70 -5.07
N CYS A 132 -21.06 -3.05 -5.53
CA CYS A 132 -21.08 -2.25 -6.76
C CYS A 132 -21.31 -3.13 -8.00
N LEU A 133 -20.67 -4.32 -8.07
CA LEU A 133 -20.94 -5.27 -9.16
C LEU A 133 -22.40 -5.68 -9.23
N CYS A 134 -23.04 -5.99 -8.10
CA CYS A 134 -24.46 -6.37 -8.09
C CYS A 134 -25.40 -5.23 -8.50
N ILE A 135 -25.01 -3.96 -8.29
CA ILE A 135 -25.80 -2.80 -8.73
C ILE A 135 -25.63 -2.58 -10.24
N CYS A 136 -24.43 -2.79 -10.79
CA CYS A 136 -24.18 -2.63 -12.22
C CYS A 136 -24.76 -3.77 -13.10
N ASP A 137 -25.15 -4.90 -12.51
CA ASP A 137 -25.74 -6.07 -13.19
C ASP A 137 -27.29 -6.04 -13.19
N LEU A 138 -27.91 -5.01 -12.58
CA LEU A 138 -29.36 -4.83 -12.47
C LEU A 138 -29.89 -3.82 -13.50
#